data_AF-A0A420ISQ6-F1
#
_entry.id   AF-A0A420ISQ6-F1
#
_cell.length_a   1.000
_cell.length_b   1.000
_cell.length_c   1.000
_cell.angle_alpha   90.00
_cell.angle_beta   90.00
_cell.angle_gamma   90.00
#
_symmetry.space_group_name_H-M   'P 1'
#
loop_
_entity.id
_entity.type
_entity.pdbx_description
1 polymer ?
#
loop_
_entity_poly.entity_id
_entity_poly.type
_entity_poly.pdbx_seq_one_letter_code
_entity_poly.pdbx_strand_id
1 'polypeptide(L)'
;MTDKTQKLPIASNIDTWTEPLDLPAQFIQYKRYVDSDWNTGNINSNPSSRQVNNYLLFRTIVYNSSTQVDEELHNRFQEDFEGFTQETFEKGNRDLHHELRSTLRRRGVLVHSNNKRIATNLEIALSEEYQDWPQAEIERQNKTRGGFLQGSRQK
;
A
#
# COMPACT_ATOMS: atom_id res chain seq x y z
N MET A 1 -18.38 42.23 53.31
CA MET A 1 -17.23 41.68 52.57
C MET A 1 -17.77 40.61 51.63
N THR A 2 -18.07 41.00 50.40
CA THR A 2 -18.61 40.13 49.36
C THR A 2 -17.48 39.83 48.38
N ASP A 3 -16.89 38.64 48.46
CA ASP A 3 -16.00 38.14 47.43
C ASP A 3 -16.84 37.50 46.32
N LYS A 4 -16.88 38.16 45.17
CA LYS A 4 -17.41 37.60 43.92
C LYS A 4 -16.21 37.21 43.07
N THR A 5 -15.70 35.98 43.23
CA THR A 5 -14.76 35.42 42.28
C THR A 5 -15.51 35.02 41.01
N GLN A 6 -15.38 35.87 40.00
CA GLN A 6 -15.93 35.71 38.66
C GLN A 6 -15.12 34.64 37.92
N LYS A 7 -15.73 33.47 37.65
CA LYS A 7 -15.12 32.45 36.79
C LYS A 7 -15.12 32.95 35.34
N LEU A 8 -13.94 33.24 34.81
CA LEU A 8 -13.73 33.44 33.38
C LEU A 8 -14.00 32.13 32.62
N PRO A 9 -14.67 32.16 31.45
CA PRO A 9 -14.86 30.96 30.66
C PRO A 9 -13.51 30.50 30.09
N ILE A 10 -13.12 29.27 30.43
CA ILE A 10 -11.97 28.59 29.83
C ILE A 10 -12.38 28.31 28.38
N ALA A 11 -11.89 29.11 27.44
CA ALA A 11 -11.97 28.77 26.03
C ALA A 11 -11.19 27.47 25.82
N SER A 12 -11.91 26.36 25.65
CA SER A 12 -11.33 25.10 25.21
C SER A 12 -10.93 25.23 23.75
N ASN A 13 -9.81 25.92 23.49
CA ASN A 13 -9.03 25.68 22.29
C ASN A 13 -8.46 24.28 22.43
N ILE A 14 -9.20 23.30 21.92
CA ILE A 14 -8.64 21.99 21.57
C ILE A 14 -7.69 22.25 20.39
N ASP A 15 -6.47 22.65 20.74
CA ASP A 15 -5.33 22.55 19.85
C ASP A 15 -5.05 21.06 19.72
N THR A 16 -5.59 20.46 18.67
CA THR A 16 -5.34 19.05 18.34
C THR A 16 -3.88 18.94 17.90
N TRP A 17 -2.99 18.75 18.87
CA TRP A 17 -1.66 18.18 18.65
C TRP A 17 -1.84 16.81 18.01
N THR A 18 -2.03 16.81 16.71
CA THR A 18 -2.00 15.59 15.91
C THR A 18 -0.53 15.21 15.91
N GLU A 19 -0.16 14.12 16.58
CA GLU A 19 1.20 13.61 16.49
C GLU A 19 1.59 13.55 14.99
N PRO A 20 2.80 14.01 14.62
CA PRO A 20 3.20 14.00 13.23
C PRO A 20 3.08 12.57 12.72
N LEU A 21 2.30 12.42 11.66
CA LEU A 21 2.15 11.16 10.95
C LEU A 21 3.54 10.63 10.59
N ASP A 22 4.01 9.60 11.30
CA ASP A 22 5.35 9.02 11.15
C ASP A 22 5.40 8.11 9.92
N LEU A 23 5.33 8.74 8.74
CA LEU A 23 5.50 8.06 7.47
C LEU A 23 6.98 8.06 7.07
N PRO A 24 7.50 6.92 6.55
CA PRO A 24 8.81 6.91 5.94
C PRO A 24 8.91 7.97 4.83
N ALA A 25 10.09 8.59 4.68
CA ALA A 25 10.29 9.75 3.81
C ALA A 25 9.78 9.54 2.37
N GLN A 26 9.93 8.33 1.84
CA GLN A 26 9.49 7.94 0.50
C GLN A 26 7.96 7.86 0.32
N PHE A 27 7.19 7.93 1.40
CA PHE A 27 5.73 7.84 1.42
C PHE A 27 5.04 9.12 1.94
N ILE A 28 5.79 10.17 2.31
CA ILE A 28 5.23 11.43 2.87
C ILE A 28 4.17 12.06 1.96
N GLN A 29 4.30 11.92 0.64
CA GLN A 29 3.31 12.43 -0.32
C GLN A 29 1.90 11.85 -0.13
N TYR A 30 1.77 10.68 0.53
CA TYR A 30 0.49 10.02 0.77
C TYR A 30 -0.19 10.46 2.07
N LYS A 31 0.42 11.36 2.87
CA LYS A 31 -0.11 11.79 4.17
C LYS A 31 -1.57 12.22 4.18
N ARG A 32 -2.07 12.79 3.07
CA ARG A 32 -3.46 13.26 2.96
C ARG A 32 -4.48 12.13 2.78
N TYR A 33 -4.02 10.94 2.41
CA TYR A 33 -4.87 9.80 2.06
C TYR A 33 -4.97 8.74 3.15
N VAL A 34 -4.13 8.86 4.18
CA VAL A 34 -4.01 7.88 5.26
C VAL A 34 -4.23 8.52 6.63
N ASP A 35 -4.52 7.70 7.63
CA ASP A 35 -4.68 8.11 9.02
C ASP A 35 -3.39 8.02 9.80
N SER A 36 -3.38 8.63 11.00
CA SER A 36 -2.28 8.54 11.96
C SER A 36 -1.91 7.10 12.33
N ASP A 37 -2.89 6.19 12.33
CA ASP A 37 -2.75 4.77 12.66
C ASP A 37 -2.65 3.86 11.42
N TRP A 38 -2.12 4.40 10.31
CA TRP A 38 -1.96 3.70 9.03
C TRP A 38 -1.23 2.35 9.15
N ASN A 39 -0.37 2.19 10.16
CA ASN A 39 0.50 1.03 10.37
C ASN A 39 -0.12 -0.10 11.19
N THR A 40 -1.40 -0.02 11.53
CA THR A 40 -2.07 -1.05 12.35
C THR A 40 -2.35 -2.34 11.59
N GLY A 41 -2.36 -2.29 10.25
CA GLY A 41 -2.69 -3.46 9.42
C GLY A 41 -4.12 -3.98 9.60
N ASN A 42 -4.99 -3.21 10.27
CA ASN A 42 -6.36 -3.61 10.51
C ASN A 42 -7.28 -3.10 9.41
N ILE A 43 -8.10 -4.00 8.87
CA ILE A 43 -9.15 -3.65 7.93
C ILE A 43 -10.43 -4.41 8.28
N ASN A 44 -11.58 -3.75 8.20
CA ASN A 44 -12.88 -4.38 8.45
C ASN A 44 -13.42 -5.00 7.14
N SER A 45 -14.53 -5.74 7.24
CA SER A 45 -15.14 -6.45 6.10
C SER A 45 -15.75 -5.53 5.03
N ASN A 46 -16.10 -4.29 5.38
CA ASN A 46 -16.58 -3.28 4.44
C ASN A 46 -15.81 -1.96 4.64
N PRO A 47 -14.59 -1.87 4.12
CA PRO A 47 -13.70 -0.78 4.46
C PRO A 47 -14.05 0.50 3.71
N SER A 48 -13.82 1.62 4.39
CA SER A 48 -13.78 2.94 3.76
C SER A 48 -12.54 3.07 2.87
N SER A 49 -12.55 4.02 1.93
CA SER A 49 -11.38 4.35 1.10
C SER A 49 -10.12 4.59 1.91
N ARG A 50 -10.26 5.20 3.09
CA ARG A 50 -9.16 5.56 3.97
C ARG A 50 -8.53 4.32 4.64
N GLN A 51 -9.37 3.38 5.11
CA GLN A 51 -8.89 2.09 5.61
C GLN A 51 -8.20 1.28 4.52
N VAL A 52 -8.73 1.27 3.29
CA VAL A 52 -8.06 0.62 2.15
C VAL A 52 -6.70 1.28 1.88
N ASN A 53 -6.62 2.62 1.90
CA ASN A 53 -5.34 3.33 1.72
C ASN A 53 -4.31 2.99 2.80
N ASN A 54 -4.73 3.00 4.07
CA ASN A 54 -3.87 2.61 5.21
C ASN A 54 -3.31 1.21 4.98
N TYR A 55 -4.18 0.26 4.64
CA TYR A 55 -3.81 -1.13 4.40
C TYR A 55 -2.84 -1.28 3.22
N LEU A 56 -3.15 -0.68 2.06
CA LEU A 56 -2.26 -0.70 0.89
C LEU A 56 -0.88 -0.12 1.20
N LEU A 57 -0.82 0.99 1.94
CA LEU A 57 0.43 1.64 2.30
C LEU A 57 1.25 0.78 3.26
N PHE A 58 0.63 0.29 4.32
CA PHE A 58 1.26 -0.60 5.29
C PHE A 58 1.83 -1.85 4.63
N ARG A 59 1.03 -2.54 3.81
CA ARG A 59 1.48 -3.74 3.07
C ARG A 59 2.63 -3.42 2.12
N THR A 60 2.56 -2.29 1.41
CA THR A 60 3.64 -1.84 0.53
C THR A 60 4.95 -1.62 1.30
N ILE A 61 4.90 -1.01 2.48
CA ILE A 61 6.08 -0.79 3.33
C ILE A 61 6.65 -2.13 3.80
N VAL A 62 5.78 -3.01 4.32
CA VAL A 62 6.15 -4.34 4.80
C VAL A 62 6.78 -5.19 3.69
N TYR A 63 6.23 -5.15 2.48
CA TYR A 63 6.80 -5.85 1.33
C TYR A 63 8.08 -5.21 0.84
N ASN A 64 8.32 -3.91 1.02
CA ASN A 64 9.62 -3.33 0.67
C ASN A 64 10.71 -3.73 1.69
N SER A 65 10.36 -3.97 2.95
CA SER A 65 11.32 -4.36 4.00
C SER A 65 11.49 -5.88 4.19
N SER A 66 10.63 -6.71 3.61
CA SER A 66 10.76 -8.17 3.73
C SER A 66 11.93 -8.72 2.91
N THR A 67 12.31 -9.98 3.15
CA THR A 67 13.24 -10.74 2.29
C THR A 67 12.51 -11.60 1.26
N GLN A 68 11.21 -11.80 1.41
CA GLN A 68 10.36 -12.66 0.60
C GLN A 68 10.24 -12.12 -0.83
N VAL A 69 10.37 -12.99 -1.82
CA VAL A 69 10.31 -12.67 -3.25
C VAL A 69 9.55 -13.76 -3.99
N ASP A 70 9.27 -13.53 -5.26
CA ASP A 70 8.70 -14.50 -6.19
C ASP A 70 7.43 -15.15 -5.59
N GLU A 71 7.35 -16.47 -5.60
CA GLU A 71 6.22 -17.25 -5.10
C GLU A 71 5.93 -17.00 -3.61
N GLU A 72 6.96 -16.86 -2.77
CA GLU A 72 6.77 -16.63 -1.33
C GLU A 72 6.06 -15.30 -1.07
N LEU A 73 6.44 -14.26 -1.81
CA LEU A 73 5.78 -12.96 -1.71
C LEU A 73 4.37 -13.00 -2.31
N HIS A 74 4.15 -13.78 -3.36
CA HIS A 74 2.83 -13.93 -3.97
C HIS A 74 1.86 -14.62 -3.01
N ASN A 75 2.25 -15.75 -2.41
CA ASN A 75 1.42 -16.46 -1.43
C ASN A 75 1.07 -15.54 -0.26
N ARG A 76 2.04 -14.79 0.26
CA ARG A 76 1.77 -13.80 1.31
C ARG A 76 0.87 -12.66 0.83
N PHE A 77 1.00 -12.21 -0.41
CA PHE A 77 0.05 -11.25 -0.99
C PHE A 77 -1.37 -11.81 -1.03
N GLN A 78 -1.53 -13.10 -1.31
CA GLN A 78 -2.83 -13.74 -1.32
C GLN A 78 -3.45 -13.87 0.08
N GLU A 79 -2.66 -14.30 1.06
CA GLU A 79 -3.11 -14.41 2.45
C GLU A 79 -3.53 -13.04 3.01
N ASP A 80 -2.72 -12.01 2.78
CA ASP A 80 -2.97 -10.70 3.37
C ASP A 80 -4.14 -9.96 2.72
N PHE A 81 -4.38 -10.19 1.43
CA PHE A 81 -5.51 -9.59 0.73
C PHE A 81 -6.68 -10.57 0.58
N GLU A 82 -6.74 -11.63 1.38
CA GLU A 82 -7.86 -12.57 1.37
C GLU A 82 -9.19 -11.81 1.56
N GLY A 83 -10.16 -12.08 0.67
CA GLY A 83 -11.46 -11.41 0.67
C GLY A 83 -11.50 -10.02 0.01
N PHE A 84 -10.37 -9.47 -0.45
CA PHE A 84 -10.40 -8.28 -1.31
C PHE A 84 -10.97 -8.63 -2.69
N THR A 85 -11.91 -7.81 -3.15
CA THR A 85 -12.46 -7.85 -4.50
C THR A 85 -11.99 -6.64 -5.30
N GLN A 86 -12.27 -6.61 -6.61
CA GLN A 86 -12.10 -5.39 -7.40
C GLN A 86 -12.77 -4.17 -6.74
N GLU A 87 -13.98 -4.32 -6.20
CA GLU A 87 -14.70 -3.21 -5.55
C GLU A 87 -13.95 -2.67 -4.34
N THR A 88 -13.40 -3.55 -3.50
CA THR A 88 -12.59 -3.15 -2.34
C THR A 88 -11.34 -2.39 -2.79
N PHE A 89 -10.61 -2.90 -3.80
CA PHE A 89 -9.46 -2.19 -4.35
C PHE A 89 -9.86 -0.85 -4.97
N GLU A 90 -10.99 -0.73 -5.68
CA GLU A 90 -11.42 0.52 -6.31
C GLU A 90 -11.67 1.67 -5.32
N LYS A 91 -11.89 1.39 -4.03
CA LYS A 91 -11.97 2.41 -2.98
C LYS A 91 -10.61 3.07 -2.70
N GLY A 92 -9.51 2.40 -3.01
CA GLY A 92 -8.14 2.84 -2.74
C GLY A 92 -7.64 3.92 -3.71
N ASN A 93 -6.66 4.69 -3.24
CA ASN A 93 -6.00 5.72 -4.02
C ASN A 93 -5.16 5.09 -5.14
N ARG A 94 -5.28 5.65 -6.35
CA ARG A 94 -4.58 5.17 -7.55
C ARG A 94 -3.06 5.12 -7.37
N ASP A 95 -2.45 6.10 -6.73
CA ASP A 95 -0.99 6.16 -6.57
C ASP A 95 -0.50 5.08 -5.60
N LEU A 96 -1.28 4.77 -4.55
CA LEU A 96 -1.00 3.65 -3.65
C LEU A 96 -1.09 2.30 -4.37
N HIS A 97 -2.04 2.12 -5.29
CA HIS A 97 -2.07 0.94 -6.16
C HIS A 97 -0.83 0.84 -7.05
N HIS A 98 -0.35 1.97 -7.57
CA HIS A 98 0.88 2.00 -8.36
C HIS A 98 2.09 1.59 -7.52
N GLU A 99 2.20 2.05 -6.27
CA GLU A 99 3.28 1.67 -5.37
C GLU A 99 3.25 0.20 -4.97
N LEU A 100 2.08 -0.33 -4.62
CA LEU A 100 1.90 -1.75 -4.31
C LEU A 100 2.28 -2.61 -5.52
N ARG A 101 1.70 -2.33 -6.69
CA ARG A 101 2.01 -3.06 -7.93
C ARG A 101 3.50 -2.98 -8.26
N SER A 102 4.11 -1.81 -8.12
CA SER A 102 5.53 -1.62 -8.41
C SER A 102 6.42 -2.41 -7.46
N THR A 103 6.02 -2.52 -6.19
CA THR A 103 6.71 -3.30 -5.16
C THR A 103 6.62 -4.79 -5.44
N LEU A 104 5.41 -5.30 -5.67
CA LEU A 104 5.16 -6.69 -6.08
C LEU A 104 6.00 -7.06 -7.31
N ARG A 105 5.95 -6.22 -8.36
CA ARG A 105 6.70 -6.43 -9.60
C ARG A 105 8.21 -6.33 -9.46
N ARG A 106 8.73 -5.51 -8.54
CA ARG A 106 10.19 -5.45 -8.24
C ARG A 106 10.69 -6.73 -7.60
N ARG A 107 9.79 -7.47 -6.97
CA ARG A 107 10.11 -8.61 -6.12
C ARG A 107 9.59 -9.92 -6.69
N GLY A 108 9.41 -9.99 -8.01
CA GLY A 108 9.10 -11.25 -8.70
C GLY A 108 7.62 -11.58 -8.88
N VAL A 109 6.69 -10.81 -8.30
CA VAL A 109 5.26 -11.10 -8.45
C VAL A 109 4.72 -10.48 -9.74
N LEU A 110 4.17 -11.31 -10.62
CA LEU A 110 3.57 -10.87 -11.86
C LEU A 110 2.24 -10.14 -11.59
N VAL A 111 2.20 -8.85 -11.92
CA VAL A 111 0.95 -8.07 -11.93
C VAL A 111 0.89 -7.32 -13.24
N HIS A 112 -0.07 -7.61 -14.12
CA HIS A 112 -0.05 -7.07 -15.48
C HIS A 112 -0.04 -5.53 -15.55
N SER A 113 0.68 -5.01 -16.55
CA SER A 113 0.68 -3.60 -16.93
C SER A 113 0.08 -3.42 -18.33
N ASN A 114 -1.23 -3.66 -18.42
CA ASN A 114 -2.06 -3.54 -19.62
C ASN A 114 -3.05 -2.36 -19.48
N ASN A 115 -4.01 -2.25 -20.41
CA ASN A 115 -5.01 -1.18 -20.40
C ASN A 115 -6.14 -1.38 -19.36
N LYS A 116 -6.10 -2.44 -18.54
CA LYS A 116 -7.06 -2.63 -17.44
C LYS A 116 -6.72 -1.70 -16.28
N ARG A 117 -7.73 -1.44 -15.42
CA ARG A 117 -7.52 -0.73 -14.15
C ARG A 117 -6.55 -1.52 -13.28
N ILE A 118 -5.74 -0.81 -12.50
CA ILE A 118 -4.75 -1.45 -11.62
C ILE A 118 -5.43 -2.29 -10.55
N ALA A 119 -6.56 -1.83 -10.00
CA ALA A 119 -7.40 -2.61 -9.10
C ALA A 119 -7.76 -3.98 -9.69
N THR A 120 -8.23 -4.02 -10.95
CA THR A 120 -8.52 -5.27 -11.66
C THR A 120 -7.28 -6.15 -11.81
N ASN A 121 -6.12 -5.58 -12.15
CA ASN A 121 -4.90 -6.39 -12.29
C ASN A 121 -4.38 -6.92 -10.93
N LEU A 122 -4.59 -6.19 -9.83
CA LEU A 122 -4.28 -6.66 -8.48
C LEU A 122 -5.20 -7.79 -8.05
N GLU A 123 -6.50 -7.69 -8.33
CA GLU A 123 -7.46 -8.77 -8.08
C GLU A 123 -7.15 -10.03 -8.91
N ILE A 124 -6.78 -9.86 -10.20
CA ILE A 124 -6.36 -10.99 -11.04
C ILE A 124 -5.15 -11.69 -10.41
N ALA A 125 -4.11 -10.92 -10.06
CA ALA A 125 -2.93 -11.48 -9.39
C ALA A 125 -3.26 -12.12 -8.03
N LEU A 126 -4.28 -11.62 -7.34
CA LEU A 126 -4.76 -12.19 -6.08
C LEU A 126 -5.41 -13.56 -6.29
N SER A 127 -6.08 -13.76 -7.43
CA SER A 127 -6.87 -14.97 -7.71
C SER A 127 -6.11 -16.04 -8.49
N GLU A 128 -5.02 -15.68 -9.16
CA GLU A 128 -4.22 -16.61 -9.97
C GLU A 128 -3.14 -17.31 -9.13
N GLU A 129 -2.77 -18.53 -9.53
CA GLU A 129 -1.56 -19.20 -9.03
C GLU A 129 -0.30 -18.43 -9.42
N TYR A 130 0.80 -18.67 -8.71
CA TYR A 130 2.08 -18.06 -9.06
C TYR A 130 2.51 -18.42 -10.48
N GLN A 131 2.91 -17.39 -11.23
CA GLN A 131 3.36 -17.50 -12.60
C GLN A 131 4.73 -16.88 -12.76
N ASP A 132 5.60 -17.61 -13.45
CA ASP A 132 6.82 -17.04 -13.99
C ASP A 132 6.51 -15.92 -14.97
N TRP A 133 7.41 -14.94 -15.02
CA TRP A 133 7.22 -13.79 -15.89
C TRP A 133 7.34 -14.17 -17.37
N PRO A 134 6.37 -13.79 -18.21
CA PRO A 134 6.53 -13.92 -19.66
C PRO A 134 7.74 -13.12 -20.13
N GLN A 135 8.55 -13.70 -21.03
CA GLN A 135 9.77 -13.08 -21.55
C GLN A 135 9.55 -11.65 -22.09
N ALA A 136 8.43 -11.43 -22.79
CA ALA A 136 8.08 -10.10 -23.30
C ALA A 136 7.85 -9.05 -22.18
N GLU A 137 7.33 -9.47 -21.04
CA GLU A 137 7.08 -8.60 -19.89
C GLU A 137 8.37 -8.31 -19.13
N ILE A 138 9.28 -9.29 -19.04
CA ILE A 138 10.65 -9.12 -18.55
C ILE A 138 11.37 -8.04 -19.36
N GLU A 139 11.34 -8.14 -20.69
CA GLU A 139 11.98 -7.18 -21.58
C GLU A 139 11.40 -5.77 -21.43
N ARG A 140 10.06 -5.66 -21.31
CA ARG A 140 9.38 -4.37 -21.09
C ARG A 140 9.78 -3.74 -19.77
N GLN A 141 9.82 -4.53 -18.70
CA GLN A 141 10.26 -4.09 -17.38
C GLN A 141 11.72 -3.58 -17.43
N ASN A 142 12.62 -4.33 -18.07
CA ASN A 142 14.03 -3.98 -18.22
C ASN A 142 14.25 -2.68 -19.01
N LYS A 143 13.48 -2.46 -20.10
CA LYS A 143 13.52 -1.23 -20.90
C LYS A 143 13.04 0.00 -20.13
N THR A 144 12.03 -0.17 -19.27
CA THR A 144 11.43 0.93 -18.49
C THR A 144 12.28 1.29 -17.26
N ARG A 145 13.12 0.37 -16.78
CA ARG A 145 13.87 0.51 -15.50
C ARG A 145 15.39 0.50 -15.60
N GLY A 146 15.98 0.44 -16.79
CA GLY A 146 17.44 0.43 -16.91
C GLY A 146 18.09 -0.86 -16.37
N GLY A 147 17.53 -2.02 -16.72
CA GLY A 147 18.14 -3.34 -16.50
C GLY A 147 17.96 -3.91 -15.09
N PHE A 148 16.95 -4.77 -14.91
CA PHE A 148 16.69 -5.45 -13.63
C PHE A 148 17.10 -6.94 -13.64
N LEU A 149 17.75 -7.45 -14.69
CA LEU A 149 18.19 -8.86 -14.77
C LEU A 149 19.61 -9.07 -15.32
N GLN A 150 20.59 -8.27 -14.87
CA GLN A 150 22.00 -8.65 -15.00
C GLN A 150 22.58 -8.93 -13.62
N GLY A 151 22.23 -10.07 -13.06
CA GLY A 151 22.78 -10.48 -11.78
C GLY A 151 21.98 -11.61 -11.18
N SER A 152 22.08 -12.81 -11.76
CA SER A 152 21.97 -14.14 -11.12
C SER A 152 21.43 -15.18 -12.09
N ARG A 153 22.25 -15.57 -13.08
CA ARG A 153 22.32 -16.93 -13.66
C ARG A 153 23.44 -16.99 -14.68
N GLN A 154 24.68 -16.97 -14.18
CA GLN A 154 25.82 -17.64 -14.82
C GLN A 154 26.87 -17.98 -13.75
N LYS A 155 26.76 -19.20 -13.19
CA LYS A 155 27.78 -20.26 -13.25
C LYS A 155 27.29 -21.48 -12.50
#